data_AF-A0A6P5U1S3-F1
#
_entry.id   AF-A0A6P5U1S3-F1
#
_cell.length_a   1.000
_cell.length_b   1.000
_cell.length_c   1.000
_cell.angle_alpha   90.00
_cell.angle_beta   90.00
_cell.angle_gamma   90.00
#
_symmetry.space_group_name_H-M   'P 1'
#
loop_
_entity.id
_entity.type
_entity.pdbx_description
1 polymer ?
#
loop_
_entity_poly.entity_id
_entity_poly.type
_entity_poly.pdbx_seq_one_letter_code
_entity_poly.pdbx_strand_id
1 'polypeptide(L)'
;MAHLSLSSLSSLSSASYSLSCPLIHRRIFVVASRIQASSSSSSISNSNSTPKVVVTRERGKNGKLISSLAKQGISCLELPLIQHTRGPDLDRLPTVLSDTTFDWIVITSPEAGSVFLEAWK
;
A
#
# COMPACT_ATOMS: atom_id res chain seq x y z
N MET A 1 -36.57 5.04 26.94
CA MET A 1 -35.32 4.70 27.65
C MET A 1 -35.12 3.21 27.53
N ALA A 2 -34.20 2.78 26.67
CA ALA A 2 -33.77 1.38 26.56
C ALA A 2 -32.24 1.39 26.56
N HIS A 3 -31.68 0.53 27.40
CA HIS A 3 -30.28 0.43 27.78
C HIS A 3 -29.66 -0.82 27.16
N LEU A 4 -28.38 -0.69 26.78
CA LEU A 4 -27.33 -1.72 26.67
C LEU A 4 -27.39 -2.71 25.50
N SER A 5 -26.31 -2.79 24.71
CA SER A 5 -25.27 -3.83 24.92
C SER A 5 -24.14 -3.74 23.88
N LEU A 6 -22.91 -3.87 24.37
CA LEU A 6 -21.64 -3.98 23.63
C LEU A 6 -21.25 -5.46 23.54
N SER A 7 -20.89 -5.96 22.35
CA SER A 7 -20.08 -7.18 22.09
C SER A 7 -20.06 -7.42 20.57
N SER A 8 -19.03 -7.91 19.87
CA SER A 8 -17.72 -8.43 20.23
C SER A 8 -16.82 -8.37 18.99
N LEU A 9 -15.53 -8.10 19.20
CA LEU A 9 -14.46 -8.24 18.23
C LEU A 9 -14.21 -9.73 17.95
N SER A 10 -14.16 -10.13 16.67
CA SER A 10 -13.55 -11.39 16.26
C SER A 10 -12.35 -11.09 15.35
N SER A 11 -11.20 -11.50 15.85
CA SER A 11 -9.87 -11.42 15.24
C SER A 11 -9.74 -12.45 14.12
N LEU A 12 -9.41 -12.01 12.91
CA LEU A 12 -9.00 -12.92 11.84
C LEU A 12 -7.48 -13.10 11.92
N SER A 13 -7.09 -14.32 12.31
CA SER A 13 -5.71 -14.78 12.44
C SER A 13 -4.98 -14.76 11.08
N SER A 14 -3.78 -14.19 11.04
CA SER A 14 -2.92 -14.18 9.85
C SER A 14 -2.18 -15.51 9.75
N ALA A 15 -2.49 -16.31 8.73
CA ALA A 15 -1.78 -17.55 8.44
C ALA A 15 -0.38 -17.24 7.89
N SER A 16 0.65 -17.55 8.67
CA SER A 16 2.05 -17.51 8.26
C SER A 16 2.39 -18.74 7.43
N TYR A 17 2.55 -18.56 6.12
CA TYR A 17 3.04 -19.60 5.21
C TYR A 17 4.56 -19.69 5.31
N SER A 18 5.06 -20.76 5.93
CA SER A 18 6.48 -21.13 5.91
C SER A 18 6.76 -21.97 4.66
N LEU A 19 7.45 -21.41 3.67
CA LEU A 19 7.94 -22.16 2.51
C LEU A 19 9.34 -22.70 2.83
N SER A 20 9.37 -23.97 3.23
CA SER A 20 10.58 -24.76 3.42
C SER A 20 11.24 -25.08 2.07
N CYS A 21 12.48 -24.61 1.85
CA CYS A 21 13.28 -24.99 0.69
C CYS A 21 14.11 -26.26 1.00
N PRO A 22 13.99 -27.37 0.25
CA PRO A 22 14.92 -28.48 0.40
C PRO A 22 16.22 -28.18 -0.36
N LEU A 23 17.35 -28.13 0.36
CA LEU A 23 18.67 -27.96 -0.25
C LEU A 23 19.19 -29.28 -0.83
N ILE A 24 19.65 -29.20 -2.08
CA ILE A 24 20.33 -30.26 -2.82
C ILE A 24 21.67 -30.56 -2.16
N HIS A 25 21.83 -31.78 -1.66
CA HIS A 25 23.01 -32.24 -0.96
C HIS A 25 24.12 -32.62 -1.97
N ARG A 26 25.06 -31.71 -2.23
CA ARG A 26 26.31 -32.04 -2.95
C ARG A 26 27.46 -31.99 -1.94
N ARG A 27 27.95 -33.16 -1.51
CA ARG A 27 29.11 -33.29 -0.62
C ARG A 27 30.38 -32.89 -1.37
N ILE A 28 31.04 -31.83 -0.92
CA ILE A 28 32.43 -31.54 -1.25
C ILE A 28 33.20 -31.55 0.07
N PHE A 29 34.22 -32.38 0.16
CA PHE A 29 35.17 -32.42 1.28
C PHE A 29 35.99 -31.14 1.27
N VAL A 30 35.86 -30.32 2.32
CA VAL A 30 36.70 -29.13 2.55
C VAL A 30 37.52 -29.35 3.81
N VAL A 31 38.84 -29.21 3.65
CA VAL A 31 39.85 -29.29 4.72
C VAL A 31 39.53 -28.24 5.78
N ALA A 32 39.32 -28.68 7.02
CA ALA A 32 38.95 -27.83 8.14
C ALA A 32 40.12 -26.95 8.58
N SER A 33 40.19 -25.73 8.04
CA SER A 33 40.98 -24.65 8.62
C SER A 33 40.12 -23.99 9.70
N ARG A 34 40.55 -24.01 10.97
CA ARG A 34 39.89 -23.25 12.04
C ARG A 34 40.10 -21.76 11.80
N ILE A 35 39.17 -21.15 11.08
CA ILE A 35 39.05 -19.70 11.01
C ILE A 35 38.36 -19.25 12.30
N GLN A 36 39.12 -18.70 13.24
CA GLN A 36 38.55 -18.04 14.40
C GLN A 36 37.99 -16.69 13.94
N ALA A 37 36.68 -16.64 13.73
CA ALA A 37 35.98 -15.39 13.48
C ALA A 37 36.05 -14.54 14.74
N SER A 38 36.82 -13.45 14.70
CA SER A 38 36.74 -12.38 15.67
C SER A 38 35.41 -11.68 15.46
N SER A 39 34.37 -12.12 16.15
CA SER A 39 33.12 -11.37 16.24
C SER A 39 33.42 -10.12 17.05
N SER A 40 33.74 -9.01 16.39
CA SER A 40 33.48 -7.70 16.98
C SER A 40 31.98 -7.68 17.23
N SER A 41 31.57 -7.97 18.45
CA SER A 41 30.21 -7.76 18.92
C SER A 41 29.98 -6.26 18.93
N SER A 42 29.78 -5.68 17.75
CA SER A 42 28.97 -4.47 17.64
C SER A 42 27.64 -4.90 18.20
N SER A 43 27.40 -4.56 19.47
CA SER A 43 26.08 -4.57 20.04
C SER A 43 25.21 -3.78 19.09
N ILE A 44 24.47 -4.49 18.24
CA ILE A 44 23.30 -3.93 17.60
C ILE A 44 22.41 -3.65 18.78
N SER A 45 22.54 -2.44 19.33
CA SER A 45 21.50 -1.87 20.15
C SER A 45 20.27 -1.97 19.25
N ASN A 46 19.41 -2.93 19.54
CA ASN A 46 18.02 -2.85 19.16
C ASN A 46 17.50 -1.61 19.90
N SER A 47 17.86 -0.43 19.43
CA SER A 47 17.04 0.74 19.64
C SER A 47 15.69 0.29 19.12
N ASN A 48 14.72 0.15 20.02
CA ASN A 48 13.33 -0.11 19.67
C ASN A 48 12.87 1.08 18.83
N SER A 49 13.27 1.11 17.56
CA SER A 49 12.99 2.19 16.66
C SER A 49 11.50 2.12 16.40
N THR A 50 10.81 3.23 16.65
CA THR A 50 9.39 3.33 16.34
C THR A 50 9.18 2.91 14.88
N PRO A 51 8.20 2.02 14.61
CA PRO A 51 7.95 1.57 13.26
C PRO A 51 7.62 2.79 12.39
N LYS A 52 8.28 2.89 11.24
CA LYS A 52 8.04 3.97 10.29
C LYS A 52 6.86 3.60 9.40
N VAL A 53 5.86 4.47 9.32
CA VAL A 53 4.71 4.28 8.44
C VAL A 53 4.94 5.06 7.16
N VAL A 54 4.87 4.35 6.03
CA VAL A 54 4.87 4.95 4.69
C VAL A 54 3.48 4.78 4.11
N VAL A 55 2.91 5.86 3.59
CA VAL A 55 1.59 5.84 2.96
C VAL A 55 1.76 6.05 1.47
N THR A 56 1.28 5.09 0.68
CA THR A 56 1.37 5.08 -0.77
C THR A 56 0.00 5.29 -1.38
N ARG A 57 -0.10 6.15 -2.40
CA ARG A 57 -1.30 6.35 -3.25
C ARG A 57 -0.99 7.43 -4.28
N GLU A 58 -2.02 7.95 -4.92
CA GLU A 58 -1.93 9.22 -5.62
C GLU A 58 -1.60 10.37 -4.67
N ARG A 59 -0.88 11.36 -5.19
CA ARG A 59 -0.48 12.55 -4.46
C ARG A 59 -1.69 13.25 -3.84
N GLY A 60 -1.63 13.51 -2.53
CA GLY A 60 -2.64 14.31 -1.83
C GLY A 60 -3.93 13.55 -1.50
N LYS A 61 -4.08 12.28 -1.90
CA LYS A 61 -5.24 11.46 -1.53
C LYS A 61 -5.16 10.87 -0.13
N ASN A 62 -3.97 10.91 0.48
CA ASN A 62 -3.70 10.31 1.78
C ASN A 62 -4.07 11.19 2.98
N GLY A 63 -4.53 12.43 2.77
CA GLY A 63 -4.76 13.40 3.84
C GLY A 63 -5.59 12.85 5.00
N LYS A 64 -6.75 12.24 4.72
CA LYS A 64 -7.62 11.65 5.76
C LYS A 64 -6.93 10.56 6.58
N LEU A 65 -6.15 9.69 5.91
CA LEU A 65 -5.42 8.60 6.55
C LEU A 65 -4.28 9.14 7.43
N ILE A 66 -3.46 10.06 6.88
CA ILE A 66 -2.36 10.71 7.60
C ILE A 66 -2.90 11.45 8.83
N SER A 67 -3.98 12.22 8.70
CA SER A 67 -4.60 12.91 9.84
C SER A 67 -5.12 11.96 10.91
N SER A 68 -5.63 10.79 10.51
CA SER A 68 -6.15 9.79 11.46
C SER A 68 -5.02 9.07 12.22
N LEU A 69 -3.91 8.80 11.54
CA LEU A 69 -2.70 8.24 12.13
C LEU A 69 -2.00 9.25 13.05
N ALA A 70 -1.95 10.52 12.66
CA ALA A 70 -1.38 11.59 13.49
C ALA A 70 -2.14 11.75 14.82
N LYS A 71 -3.47 11.57 14.84
CA LYS A 71 -4.27 11.57 16.09
C LYS A 71 -3.87 10.44 17.06
N GLN A 72 -3.28 9.36 16.53
CA GLN A 72 -2.76 8.23 17.32
C GLN A 72 -1.27 8.38 17.63
N GLY A 73 -0.66 9.54 17.35
CA GLY A 73 0.77 9.80 17.56
C GLY A 73 1.68 9.11 16.53
N ILE A 74 1.14 8.62 15.41
CA ILE A 74 1.91 7.91 14.38
C ILE A 74 2.34 8.90 13.29
N SER A 75 3.66 9.05 13.13
CA SER A 75 4.25 9.83 12.04
C SER A 75 4.25 9.03 10.74
N CYS A 76 3.82 9.68 9.66
CA CYS A 76 3.71 9.07 8.33
C CYS A 76 4.58 9.81 7.30
N LEU A 77 5.27 9.05 6.45
CA LEU A 77 5.89 9.55 5.22
C LEU A 77 4.94 9.28 4.05
N GLU A 78 4.52 10.32 3.33
CA GLU A 78 3.77 10.13 2.08
C GLU A 78 4.73 9.83 0.94
N LEU A 79 4.46 8.75 0.20
CA LEU A 79 5.20 8.35 -1.00
C LEU A 79 4.22 8.17 -2.17
N PRO A 80 4.09 9.16 -3.07
CA PRO A 80 3.19 9.05 -4.22
C PRO A 80 3.71 8.00 -5.21
N LEU A 81 3.03 6.86 -5.31
CA LEU A 81 3.40 5.75 -6.21
C LEU A 81 2.39 5.51 -7.33
N ILE A 82 1.29 6.24 -7.32
CA ILE A 82 0.23 6.14 -8.33
C ILE A 82 0.04 7.52 -8.95
N GLN A 83 -0.06 7.56 -10.27
CA GLN A 83 -0.38 8.76 -11.02
C GLN A 83 -1.47 8.43 -12.03
N HIS A 84 -2.54 9.20 -12.01
CA HIS A 84 -3.52 9.22 -13.09
C HIS A 84 -2.95 9.99 -14.27
N THR A 85 -2.92 9.34 -15.43
CA THR A 85 -2.42 9.91 -16.68
C THR A 85 -3.54 9.96 -17.71
N ARG A 86 -3.36 10.78 -18.74
CA ARG A 86 -4.30 10.83 -19.86
C ARG A 86 -4.32 9.47 -20.58
N GLY A 87 -5.51 8.98 -20.87
CA GLY A 87 -5.71 7.82 -21.74
C GLY A 87 -5.43 8.16 -23.20
N PRO A 88 -5.05 7.18 -24.04
CA PRO A 88 -4.79 7.39 -25.47
C PRO A 88 -6.04 7.78 -26.26
N ASP A 89 -7.22 7.57 -25.69
CA ASP A 89 -8.54 7.80 -26.26
C ASP A 89 -9.24 9.06 -25.69
N LEU A 90 -8.55 9.85 -24.87
CA LEU A 90 -9.08 11.07 -24.27
C LEU A 90 -9.69 12.02 -25.32
N ASP A 91 -9.03 12.16 -26.47
CA ASP A 91 -9.45 13.06 -27.53
C ASP A 91 -10.74 12.60 -28.24
N ARG A 92 -11.11 11.33 -28.11
CA ARG A 92 -12.35 10.78 -28.68
C ARG A 92 -13.55 10.99 -27.75
N LEU A 93 -13.30 11.24 -26.47
CA LEU A 93 -14.34 11.32 -25.46
C LEU A 93 -15.39 12.42 -25.76
N PRO A 94 -15.01 13.66 -26.15
CA PRO A 94 -16.00 14.70 -26.49
C PRO A 94 -16.94 14.27 -27.62
N THR A 95 -16.39 13.70 -28.70
CA THR A 95 -17.18 13.21 -29.84
C THR A 95 -18.12 12.08 -29.44
N VAL A 96 -17.68 11.14 -28.59
CA VAL A 96 -18.56 10.06 -28.10
C VAL A 96 -19.70 10.62 -27.26
N LEU A 97 -19.43 11.61 -26.42
CA LEU A 97 -20.43 12.26 -25.56
C LEU A 97 -21.43 13.12 -26.36
N SER A 98 -21.02 13.71 -27.50
CA SER A 98 -21.92 14.47 -28.37
C SER A 98 -22.75 13.60 -29.31
N ASP A 99 -22.13 12.56 -29.89
CA ASP A 99 -22.72 11.80 -30.99
C ASP A 99 -23.55 10.61 -30.51
N THR A 100 -23.42 10.23 -29.24
CA THR A 100 -24.13 9.10 -28.63
C THR A 100 -25.08 9.60 -27.54
N THR A 101 -26.31 9.09 -27.54
CA THR A 101 -27.27 9.34 -26.46
C THR A 101 -27.06 8.35 -25.33
N PHE A 102 -26.83 8.85 -24.12
CA PHE A 102 -26.73 8.04 -22.91
C PHE A 102 -27.87 8.38 -21.95
N ASP A 103 -28.61 7.38 -21.48
CA ASP A 103 -29.57 7.56 -20.38
C ASP A 103 -28.86 7.81 -19.04
N TRP A 104 -27.71 7.15 -18.85
CA TRP A 104 -26.91 7.21 -17.63
C TRP A 104 -25.43 7.16 -17.93
N ILE A 105 -24.65 7.97 -17.20
CA ILE A 105 -23.19 7.92 -17.19
C ILE A 105 -22.75 7.65 -15.75
N VAL A 106 -21.95 6.60 -15.55
CA VAL A 106 -21.48 6.19 -14.22
C VAL A 106 -20.05 6.66 -14.03
N ILE A 107 -19.83 7.49 -13.00
CA ILE A 107 -18.50 7.99 -12.62
C ILE A 107 -18.04 7.23 -11.37
N THR A 108 -16.92 6.52 -11.48
CA THR A 108 -16.42 5.62 -10.42
C THR A 108 -15.26 6.19 -9.61
N SER A 109 -14.75 7.36 -9.99
CA SER A 109 -13.69 8.06 -9.26
C SER A 109 -13.77 9.58 -9.43
N PRO A 110 -13.20 10.37 -8.49
CA PRO A 110 -13.07 11.81 -8.66
C PRO A 110 -12.31 12.21 -9.93
N GLU A 111 -11.29 11.44 -10.30
CA GLU A 111 -10.44 11.71 -11.47
C GLU A 111 -11.21 11.51 -12.77
N ALA A 112 -12.02 10.46 -12.86
CA ALA A 112 -12.92 10.24 -13.98
C ALA A 112 -13.95 11.38 -14.09
N GLY A 113 -14.43 11.91 -12.96
CA GLY A 113 -15.29 13.08 -12.94
C GLY A 113 -14.61 14.33 -13.52
N SER A 114 -13.34 14.58 -13.19
CA SER A 114 -12.57 15.68 -13.79
C SER A 114 -12.39 15.52 -15.30
N VAL A 115 -12.01 14.32 -15.77
CA VAL A 115 -11.88 14.02 -17.21
C VAL A 115 -13.22 14.22 -17.93
N PHE A 116 -14.31 13.72 -17.34
CA PHE A 116 -15.65 13.88 -17.88
C PHE A 116 -16.04 15.35 -18.03
N LEU A 117 -15.84 16.17 -16.99
CA LEU A 117 -16.17 17.61 -17.03
C LEU A 117 -15.35 18.38 -18.06
N GLU A 118 -14.11 17.99 -18.31
CA GLU A 118 -13.27 18.59 -19.37
C GLU A 118 -13.83 18.28 -20.77
N ALA A 119 -14.33 17.05 -20.97
CA ALA A 119 -14.83 16.58 -22.26
C ALA A 119 -16.31 16.92 -22.54
N TRP A 120 -17.10 17.25 -21.50
CA TRP A 120 -18.54 17.52 -21.60
C TRP A 120 -18.88 18.95 -22.08
N LYS A 121 -17.88 19.78 -22.38
CA LYS A 121 -18.10 21.14 -22.91
C LYS A 121 -18.50 21.12 -24.37
#